data_AF-A0A451B2N4-F1
#
_entry.id   AF-A0A451B2N4-F1
#
_cell.length_a   1.000
_cell.length_b   1.000
_cell.length_c   1.000
_cell.angle_alpha   90.00
_cell.angle_beta   90.00
_cell.angle_gamma   90.00
#
_symmetry.space_group_name_H-M   'P 1'
#
loop_
_entity.id
_entity.type
_entity.pdbx_description
1 polymer ?
#
loop_
_entity_poly.entity_id
_entity_poly.type
_entity_poly.pdbx_seq_one_letter_code
_entity_poly.pdbx_strand_id
1 'polypeptide(L)'
;MKMQVLSPTIPPTTREHGWRRLLPILLAFLSLPMLSACAMLSPLDYTEQADKRASAAGWRKQQLTTPHFELSGYVPNTKRPKRQVLTIYIEGDGRAWLSTYRISPDPTPRNPVALALALRHPSDQAAAYLARPCQYDNRARRPPCRPEYWSGKRFAPEVIAASLAAVDQLKRRVGAERVVLIGYSGGGGP
;
A
#
# COMPACT_ATOMS: atom_id res chain seq x y z
N MET A 1 8.13 30.23 -98.72
CA MET A 1 8.31 30.75 -97.33
C MET A 1 6.98 30.53 -96.60
N LYS A 2 6.84 29.86 -95.46
CA LYS A 2 7.72 29.25 -94.42
C LYS A 2 6.95 28.02 -93.88
N MET A 3 7.53 26.82 -93.93
CA MET A 3 8.17 26.07 -92.82
C MET A 3 7.27 25.77 -91.60
N GLN A 4 6.83 24.51 -91.53
CA GLN A 4 6.38 23.82 -90.32
C GLN A 4 7.51 23.75 -89.29
N VAL A 5 7.18 23.96 -88.01
CA VAL A 5 8.04 23.66 -86.88
C VAL A 5 7.26 22.74 -85.95
N LEU A 6 7.69 21.48 -85.86
CA LEU A 6 7.23 20.52 -84.85
C LEU A 6 8.03 20.77 -83.57
N SER A 7 7.34 21.03 -82.45
CA SER A 7 7.96 21.08 -81.12
C SER A 7 7.82 19.71 -80.43
N PRO A 8 8.86 19.18 -79.76
CA PRO A 8 8.77 17.93 -79.01
C PRO A 8 8.14 18.17 -77.63
N THR A 9 7.24 17.27 -77.23
CA THR A 9 6.70 17.22 -75.86
C THR A 9 7.71 16.58 -74.92
N ILE A 10 8.18 17.33 -73.92
CA ILE A 10 8.99 16.84 -72.79
C ILE A 10 8.02 16.42 -71.65
N PRO A 11 8.12 15.20 -71.08
CA PRO A 11 7.33 14.84 -69.91
C PRO A 11 7.91 15.47 -68.64
N PRO A 12 7.08 15.88 -67.65
CA PRO A 12 7.58 16.43 -66.39
C PRO A 12 8.20 15.32 -65.51
N THR A 13 9.44 15.52 -65.09
CA THR A 13 10.12 14.67 -64.11
C THR A 13 9.92 15.23 -62.70
N THR A 14 8.85 14.82 -62.03
CA THR A 14 8.67 15.12 -60.60
C THR A 14 9.42 14.09 -59.75
N ARG A 15 10.70 14.36 -59.44
CA ARG A 15 11.40 13.67 -58.33
C ARG A 15 10.92 14.24 -57.00
N GLU A 16 9.80 13.69 -56.52
CA GLU A 16 9.33 13.87 -55.15
C GLU A 16 10.40 13.34 -54.19
N HIS A 17 10.97 14.25 -53.42
CA HIS A 17 12.09 14.01 -52.53
C HIS A 17 11.64 13.18 -51.29
N GLY A 18 11.96 11.88 -51.28
CA GLY A 18 11.47 10.89 -50.31
C GLY A 18 11.68 11.19 -48.81
N TRP A 19 12.65 12.02 -48.44
CA TRP A 19 12.89 12.45 -47.05
C TRP A 19 11.71 13.21 -46.42
N ARG A 20 10.91 13.95 -47.22
CA ARG A 20 9.66 14.60 -46.74
C ARG A 20 8.58 13.60 -46.32
N ARG A 21 8.59 12.38 -46.88
CA ARG A 21 7.65 11.30 -46.53
C ARG A 21 8.10 10.51 -45.30
N LEU A 22 9.39 10.53 -44.98
CA LEU A 22 9.97 9.81 -43.83
C LEU A 22 9.94 10.62 -42.53
N LEU A 23 9.98 11.96 -42.61
CA LEU A 23 9.90 12.86 -41.45
C LEU A 23 8.62 12.68 -40.59
N PRO A 24 7.40 12.59 -41.15
CA PRO A 24 6.20 12.35 -40.34
C PRO A 24 6.16 10.93 -39.76
N ILE A 25 6.76 9.94 -40.44
CA ILE A 25 6.86 8.56 -39.94
C ILE A 25 7.81 8.51 -38.73
N LEU A 26 8.96 9.18 -38.80
CA LEU A 26 9.89 9.29 -37.67
C LEU A 26 9.28 10.03 -36.47
N LEU A 27 8.52 11.10 -36.69
CA LEU A 27 7.78 11.82 -35.63
C LEU A 27 6.66 10.96 -35.01
N ALA A 28 5.98 10.14 -35.81
CA ALA A 28 4.97 9.20 -35.31
C ALA A 28 5.60 8.05 -34.49
N PHE A 29 6.77 7.56 -34.88
CA PHE A 29 7.50 6.54 -34.11
C PHE A 29 8.08 7.07 -32.80
N LEU A 30 8.48 8.34 -32.73
CA LEU A 30 9.01 8.97 -31.52
C LEU A 30 7.93 9.37 -30.50
N SER A 31 6.68 9.56 -30.94
CA SER A 31 5.55 9.95 -30.09
C SER A 31 4.82 8.76 -29.44
N LEU A 32 4.87 7.58 -30.07
CA LEU A 32 4.26 6.35 -29.54
C LEU A 32 4.76 5.90 -28.14
N PRO A 33 6.06 5.99 -27.78
CA PRO A 33 6.51 5.57 -26.45
C PRO A 33 6.12 6.53 -25.31
N MET A 34 5.73 7.79 -25.58
CA MET A 34 5.36 8.73 -24.51
C MET A 34 3.98 8.48 -23.92
N LEU A 35 3.06 7.83 -24.64
CA LEU A 35 1.72 7.50 -24.11
C LEU A 35 1.70 6.30 -23.15
N SER A 36 2.75 5.47 -23.14
CA SER A 36 2.84 4.32 -22.21
C SER A 36 3.29 4.68 -20.80
N ALA A 37 3.85 5.88 -20.58
CA ALA A 37 4.44 6.27 -19.30
C ALA A 37 3.37 6.54 -18.21
N CYS A 38 2.17 6.99 -18.58
CA CYS A 38 1.11 7.28 -17.61
C CYS A 38 0.47 6.02 -17.00
N ALA A 39 0.55 4.86 -17.67
CA ALA A 39 -0.03 3.61 -17.19
C ALA A 39 0.77 2.94 -16.06
N MET A 40 2.01 3.38 -15.79
CA MET A 40 2.83 2.85 -14.70
C MET A 40 2.62 3.53 -13.34
N LEU A 41 1.82 4.60 -13.26
CA LEU A 41 1.39 5.15 -11.97
C LEU A 41 0.22 4.33 -11.41
N SER A 42 0.50 3.10 -10.97
CA SER A 42 -0.43 2.37 -10.11
C SER A 42 -0.69 3.18 -8.84
N PRO A 43 -1.94 3.27 -8.35
CA PRO A 43 -2.24 3.92 -7.08
C PRO A 43 -1.36 3.31 -5.97
N LEU A 44 -0.77 4.16 -5.12
CA LEU A 44 0.01 3.71 -3.97
C LEU A 44 -0.85 2.80 -3.07
N ASP A 45 -0.55 1.51 -3.05
CA ASP A 45 -1.13 0.56 -2.11
C ASP A 45 -0.28 0.52 -0.84
N TYR A 46 -0.83 1.06 0.26
CA TYR A 46 -0.16 1.07 1.56
C TYR A 46 -0.09 -0.32 2.20
N THR A 47 -0.99 -1.22 1.82
CA THR A 47 -0.97 -2.62 2.24
C THR A 47 0.22 -3.35 1.62
N GLU A 48 0.38 -3.23 0.30
CA GLU A 48 1.49 -3.85 -0.41
C GLU A 48 2.85 -3.33 0.09
N GLN A 49 2.94 -2.03 0.37
CA GLN A 49 4.16 -1.44 0.95
C GLN A 49 4.47 -1.98 2.35
N ALA A 50 3.47 -2.11 3.22
CA ALA A 50 3.64 -2.71 4.54
C ALA A 50 4.07 -4.19 4.43
N ASP A 51 3.45 -4.95 3.51
CA ASP A 51 3.79 -6.34 3.22
C ASP A 51 5.23 -6.49 2.74
N LYS A 52 5.67 -5.66 1.79
CA LYS A 52 7.06 -5.65 1.28
C LYS A 52 8.06 -5.32 2.39
N ARG A 53 7.75 -4.35 3.25
CA ARG A 53 8.63 -4.00 4.39
C ARG A 53 8.73 -5.15 5.39
N ALA A 54 7.60 -5.77 5.72
CA ALA A 54 7.58 -6.90 6.65
C ALA A 54 8.31 -8.12 6.07
N SER A 55 8.05 -8.47 4.81
CA SER A 55 8.69 -9.62 4.16
C SER A 55 10.19 -9.45 4.02
N ALA A 56 10.67 -8.24 3.66
CA ALA A 56 12.09 -7.93 3.61
C ALA A 56 12.80 -8.10 4.98
N ALA A 57 12.07 -7.89 6.08
CA ALA A 57 12.56 -8.13 7.44
C ALA A 57 12.40 -9.59 7.91
N GLY A 58 11.93 -10.49 7.05
CA GLY A 58 11.66 -11.89 7.41
C GLY A 58 10.39 -12.09 8.25
N TRP A 59 9.44 -11.15 8.17
CA TRP A 59 8.13 -11.24 8.81
C TRP A 59 7.06 -11.60 7.78
N ARG A 60 5.95 -12.16 8.26
CA ARG A 60 4.75 -12.46 7.46
C ARG A 60 3.54 -11.76 8.02
N LYS A 61 2.62 -11.41 7.11
CA LYS A 61 1.28 -10.96 7.46
C LYS A 61 0.53 -12.07 8.20
N GLN A 62 -0.31 -11.64 9.13
CA GLN A 62 -1.26 -12.46 9.87
C GLN A 62 -2.63 -11.79 9.84
N GLN A 63 -3.66 -12.55 9.50
CA GLN A 63 -5.04 -12.16 9.73
C GLN A 63 -5.50 -12.66 11.10
N LEU A 64 -6.17 -11.80 11.85
CA LEU A 64 -6.63 -12.05 13.22
C LEU A 64 -8.15 -11.86 13.22
N THR A 65 -8.88 -12.97 13.27
CA THR A 65 -10.34 -12.98 13.38
C THR A 65 -10.72 -12.69 14.82
N THR A 66 -11.36 -11.56 15.08
CA THR A 66 -11.73 -11.12 16.43
C THR A 66 -13.24 -10.89 16.52
N PRO A 67 -13.80 -10.61 17.71
CA PRO A 67 -15.17 -10.13 17.79
C PRO A 67 -15.35 -8.87 16.94
N HIS A 68 -16.39 -8.86 16.10
CA HIS A 68 -16.78 -7.76 15.20
C HIS A 68 -15.82 -7.46 14.05
N PHE A 69 -14.50 -7.46 14.28
CA PHE A 69 -13.53 -7.02 13.29
C PHE A 69 -12.54 -8.13 12.91
N GLU A 70 -12.10 -8.07 11.68
CA GLU A 70 -10.91 -8.79 11.21
C GLU A 70 -9.73 -7.81 11.23
N LEU A 71 -8.66 -8.16 11.93
CA LEU A 71 -7.48 -7.31 12.08
C LEU A 71 -6.30 -7.88 11.28
N SER A 72 -5.37 -7.01 10.94
CA SER A 72 -4.12 -7.40 10.29
C SER A 72 -2.96 -7.20 11.26
N GLY A 73 -2.02 -8.12 11.26
CA GLY A 73 -0.80 -8.06 12.06
C GLY A 73 0.38 -8.58 11.27
N TYR A 74 1.59 -8.40 11.79
CA TYR A 74 2.79 -9.00 11.24
C TYR A 74 3.55 -9.71 12.35
N VAL A 75 4.13 -10.86 12.04
CA VAL A 75 4.95 -11.66 12.97
C VAL A 75 6.20 -12.20 12.25
N PRO A 76 7.31 -12.43 12.96
CA PRO A 76 8.47 -13.10 12.39
C PRO A 76 8.12 -14.47 11.79
N ASN A 77 8.79 -14.85 10.69
CA ASN A 77 8.66 -16.20 10.10
C ASN A 77 9.28 -17.31 10.95
N THR A 78 10.20 -16.94 11.84
CA THR A 78 10.91 -17.90 12.69
C THR A 78 10.01 -18.44 13.79
N LYS A 79 9.87 -19.77 13.86
CA LYS A 79 9.33 -20.46 15.03
C LYS A 79 10.42 -20.44 16.10
N ARG A 80 10.47 -19.39 16.91
CA ARG A 80 11.35 -19.38 18.08
C ARG A 80 10.65 -20.11 19.24
N PRO A 81 11.40 -20.78 20.12
CA PRO A 81 10.83 -21.44 21.29
C PRO A 81 10.01 -20.44 22.13
N LYS A 82 9.07 -20.98 22.93
CA LYS A 82 8.22 -20.18 23.83
C LYS A 82 9.06 -19.13 24.55
N ARG A 83 8.76 -17.87 24.30
CA ARG A 83 9.38 -16.77 25.04
C ARG A 83 8.43 -16.34 26.12
N GLN A 84 8.93 -16.16 27.34
CA GLN A 84 8.11 -15.74 28.48
C GLN A 84 7.39 -14.41 28.24
N VAL A 85 7.99 -13.52 27.44
CA VAL A 85 7.45 -12.19 27.12
C VAL A 85 7.29 -12.01 25.62
N LEU A 86 6.11 -11.52 25.20
CA LEU A 86 5.82 -11.04 23.84
C LEU A 86 5.64 -9.52 23.86
N THR A 87 6.42 -8.80 23.05
CA THR A 87 6.22 -7.36 22.82
C THR A 87 5.30 -7.13 21.63
N ILE A 88 4.19 -6.42 21.79
CA ILE A 88 3.24 -6.12 20.72
C ILE A 88 3.25 -4.61 20.46
N TYR A 89 3.62 -4.24 19.23
CA TYR A 89 3.57 -2.86 18.76
C TYR A 89 2.20 -2.61 18.13
N ILE A 90 1.45 -1.67 18.70
CA ILE A 90 0.08 -1.33 18.27
C ILE A 90 0.15 -0.04 17.44
N GLU A 91 -0.35 -0.11 16.21
CA GLU A 91 -0.39 1.03 15.31
C GLU A 91 -1.28 2.16 15.85
N GLY A 92 -0.96 3.39 15.44
CA GLY A 92 -1.81 4.54 15.70
C GLY A 92 -3.06 4.58 14.83
N ASP A 93 -3.80 5.69 14.91
CA ASP A 93 -4.99 5.94 14.09
C ASP A 93 -4.72 5.93 12.58
N GLY A 94 -3.45 6.01 12.19
CA GLY A 94 -3.01 6.06 10.82
C GLY A 94 -3.54 7.32 10.14
N ARG A 95 -4.17 7.16 8.98
CA ARG A 95 -4.75 8.26 8.21
C ARG A 95 -6.22 8.45 8.57
N ALA A 96 -6.55 8.67 9.83
CA ALA A 96 -7.95 8.85 10.26
C ALA A 96 -8.60 10.11 9.70
N TRP A 97 -7.84 11.19 9.55
CA TRP A 97 -8.31 12.50 9.08
C TRP A 97 -7.47 12.98 7.89
N LEU A 98 -8.13 13.51 6.86
CA LEU A 98 -7.50 14.18 5.72
C LEU A 98 -7.28 15.68 5.99
N SER A 99 -8.11 16.25 6.86
CA SER A 99 -8.00 17.60 7.42
C SER A 99 -8.74 17.64 8.76
N THR A 100 -8.68 18.77 9.47
CA THR A 100 -9.37 18.97 10.77
C THR A 100 -10.86 18.60 10.75
N TYR A 101 -11.54 18.70 9.61
CA TYR A 101 -12.98 18.47 9.48
C TYR A 101 -13.35 17.32 8.53
N ARG A 102 -12.37 16.67 7.89
CA ARG A 102 -12.63 15.63 6.88
C ARG A 102 -12.05 14.29 7.33
N ILE A 103 -12.94 13.37 7.70
CA ILE A 103 -12.57 11.98 7.99
C ILE A 103 -12.09 11.31 6.70
N SER A 104 -11.01 10.53 6.80
CA SER A 104 -10.50 9.74 5.68
C SER A 104 -11.42 8.56 5.38
N PRO A 105 -11.61 8.18 4.10
CA PRO A 105 -12.35 6.97 3.75
C PRO A 105 -11.60 5.67 4.10
N ASP A 106 -10.31 5.77 4.44
CA ASP A 106 -9.45 4.63 4.77
C ASP A 106 -8.39 5.07 5.80
N PRO A 107 -8.39 4.49 7.02
CA PRO A 107 -7.45 4.83 8.08
C PRO A 107 -6.06 4.23 7.90
N THR A 108 -5.82 3.43 6.85
CA THR A 108 -4.53 2.78 6.61
C THR A 108 -3.37 3.80 6.62
N PRO A 109 -2.36 3.60 7.48
CA PRO A 109 -1.26 4.54 7.64
C PRO A 109 -0.40 4.62 6.39
N ARG A 110 -0.03 5.84 5.98
CA ARG A 110 0.97 6.05 4.92
C ARG A 110 2.38 5.70 5.38
N ASN A 111 2.67 6.00 6.64
CA ASN A 111 3.92 5.70 7.31
C ASN A 111 3.62 4.92 8.61
N PRO A 112 3.65 3.58 8.57
CA PRO A 112 3.32 2.75 9.74
C PRO A 112 4.49 2.73 10.73
N VAL A 113 4.47 3.66 11.68
CA VAL A 113 5.58 3.85 12.63
C VAL A 113 5.69 2.67 13.60
N ALA A 114 4.56 2.16 14.10
CA ALA A 114 4.59 0.99 14.99
C ALA A 114 5.14 -0.25 14.27
N LEU A 115 4.82 -0.43 12.98
CA LEU A 115 5.42 -1.50 12.18
C LEU A 115 6.94 -1.29 12.05
N ALA A 116 7.36 -0.07 11.71
CA ALA A 116 8.77 0.26 11.57
C ALA A 116 9.58 0.02 12.86
N LEU A 117 8.97 0.23 14.03
CA LEU A 117 9.56 -0.09 15.34
C LEU A 117 9.60 -1.60 15.57
N ALA A 118 8.50 -2.31 15.29
CA ALA A 118 8.41 -3.76 15.45
C ALA A 118 9.49 -4.50 14.64
N LEU A 119 9.71 -4.08 13.38
CA LEU A 119 10.71 -4.69 12.50
C LEU A 119 12.16 -4.45 12.96
N ARG A 120 12.40 -3.50 13.86
CA ARG A 120 13.70 -3.22 14.48
C ARG A 120 13.85 -3.85 15.86
N HIS A 121 12.83 -4.53 16.37
CA HIS A 121 12.89 -5.20 17.65
C HIS A 121 13.99 -6.27 17.65
N PRO A 122 14.77 -6.42 18.74
CA PRO A 122 15.84 -7.41 18.82
C PRO A 122 15.36 -8.79 18.37
N SER A 123 16.05 -9.36 17.39
CA SER A 123 15.55 -10.59 16.75
C SER A 123 15.46 -11.73 17.76
N ASP A 124 16.38 -11.76 18.73
CA ASP A 124 16.45 -12.63 19.90
C ASP A 124 15.39 -12.34 20.98
N GLN A 125 14.38 -11.52 20.71
CA GLN A 125 13.17 -11.38 21.53
C GLN A 125 11.89 -11.65 20.70
N ALA A 126 10.74 -11.80 21.35
CA ALA A 126 9.48 -12.07 20.66
C ALA A 126 8.75 -10.76 20.46
N ALA A 127 8.46 -10.44 19.20
CA ALA A 127 7.68 -9.28 18.84
C ALA A 127 6.58 -9.62 17.83
N ALA A 128 5.53 -8.81 17.89
CA ALA A 128 4.47 -8.78 16.90
C ALA A 128 4.07 -7.32 16.63
N TYR A 129 3.50 -7.10 15.46
CA TYR A 129 2.82 -5.88 15.10
C TYR A 129 1.32 -6.13 15.01
N LEU A 130 0.53 -5.17 15.50
CA LEU A 130 -0.93 -5.19 15.43
C LEU A 130 -1.43 -3.88 14.81
N ALA A 131 -2.11 -3.97 13.67
CA ALA A 131 -2.84 -2.85 13.09
C ALA A 131 -4.14 -2.58 13.88
N ARG A 132 -4.63 -1.34 13.82
CA ARG A 132 -5.96 -1.01 14.36
C ARG A 132 -7.05 -1.56 13.44
N PRO A 133 -8.30 -1.72 13.94
CA PRO A 133 -9.42 -2.11 13.10
C PRO A 133 -9.54 -1.24 11.84
N CYS A 134 -9.99 -1.85 10.75
CA CYS A 134 -10.23 -1.22 9.46
C CYS A 134 -8.98 -0.74 8.68
N GLN A 135 -7.78 -0.91 9.21
CA GLN A 135 -6.52 -0.68 8.48
C GLN A 135 -6.15 -1.88 7.61
N TYR A 136 -5.54 -1.60 6.45
CA TYR A 136 -5.04 -2.55 5.45
C TYR A 136 -6.11 -3.42 4.77
N ASP A 137 -5.69 -4.15 3.74
CA ASP A 137 -6.46 -5.22 3.07
C ASP A 137 -7.87 -4.78 2.60
N ASN A 138 -8.01 -3.50 2.23
CA ASN A 138 -9.28 -2.85 1.88
C ASN A 138 -10.38 -2.98 2.95
N ARG A 139 -10.01 -3.21 4.22
CA ARG A 139 -10.96 -3.44 5.32
C ARG A 139 -11.87 -2.25 5.57
N ALA A 140 -11.39 -1.02 5.37
CA ALA A 140 -12.19 0.20 5.47
C ALA A 140 -13.48 0.18 4.61
N ARG A 141 -13.52 -0.65 3.55
CA ARG A 141 -14.66 -0.78 2.63
C ARG A 141 -15.57 -1.97 2.93
N ARG A 142 -15.29 -2.74 3.99
CA ARG A 142 -16.01 -3.98 4.33
C ARG A 142 -16.69 -3.85 5.68
N PRO A 143 -17.94 -4.33 5.85
CA PRO A 143 -18.58 -4.35 7.16
C PRO A 143 -17.73 -5.09 8.22
N PRO A 144 -17.75 -4.66 9.49
CA PRO A 144 -18.52 -3.53 10.04
C PRO A 144 -17.82 -2.17 9.90
N CYS A 145 -16.70 -2.08 9.18
CA CYS A 145 -15.91 -0.85 9.11
C CYS A 145 -16.68 0.34 8.52
N ARG A 146 -16.63 1.44 9.26
CA ARG A 146 -17.26 2.73 8.96
C ARG A 146 -16.40 3.87 9.52
N PRO A 147 -16.43 5.07 8.92
CA PRO A 147 -15.64 6.22 9.36
C PRO A 147 -15.65 6.54 10.86
N GLU A 148 -16.76 6.29 11.53
CA GLU A 148 -16.89 6.41 12.97
C GLU A 148 -15.85 5.56 13.74
N TYR A 149 -15.51 4.35 13.30
CA TYR A 149 -14.62 3.42 14.02
C TYR A 149 -13.13 3.81 14.03
N TRP A 150 -12.72 4.76 13.20
CA TRP A 150 -11.38 5.35 13.27
C TRP A 150 -11.41 6.85 13.59
N SER A 151 -12.59 7.38 13.95
CA SER A 151 -12.77 8.75 14.42
C SER A 151 -13.39 8.76 15.83
N GLY A 152 -14.69 9.04 15.96
CA GLY A 152 -15.36 9.19 17.26
C GLY A 152 -15.51 7.89 18.05
N LYS A 153 -15.69 6.75 17.37
CA LYS A 153 -15.79 5.41 17.96
C LYS A 153 -14.46 4.66 18.01
N ARG A 154 -13.32 5.37 17.86
CA ARG A 154 -12.01 4.73 17.84
C ARG A 154 -11.64 4.03 19.16
N PHE A 155 -12.37 4.22 20.24
CA PHE A 155 -12.22 3.48 21.51
C PHE A 155 -13.56 2.90 21.99
N ALA A 156 -14.50 2.64 21.07
CA ALA A 156 -15.74 1.98 21.43
C ALA A 156 -15.46 0.56 21.98
N PRO A 157 -16.32 0.02 22.86
CA PRO A 157 -16.11 -1.28 23.49
C PRO A 157 -15.79 -2.41 22.51
N GLU A 158 -16.44 -2.43 21.35
CA GLU A 158 -16.22 -3.41 20.28
C GLU A 158 -14.82 -3.30 19.63
N VAL A 159 -14.24 -2.09 19.55
CA VAL A 159 -12.89 -1.85 19.02
C VAL A 159 -11.84 -2.32 20.03
N ILE A 160 -12.07 -2.05 21.32
CA ILE A 160 -11.21 -2.50 22.41
C ILE A 160 -11.26 -4.03 22.51
N ALA A 161 -12.46 -4.62 22.50
CA ALA A 161 -12.65 -6.07 22.56
C ALA A 161 -11.96 -6.79 21.40
N ALA A 162 -12.05 -6.25 20.18
CA ALA A 162 -11.32 -6.77 19.03
C ALA A 162 -9.80 -6.72 19.22
N SER A 163 -9.28 -5.58 19.71
CA SER A 163 -7.84 -5.39 19.95
C SER A 163 -7.31 -6.33 21.03
N LEU A 164 -8.04 -6.50 22.14
CA LEU A 164 -7.70 -7.44 23.21
C LEU A 164 -7.71 -8.90 22.72
N ALA A 165 -8.74 -9.29 21.96
CA ALA A 165 -8.81 -10.63 21.38
C ALA A 165 -7.65 -10.91 20.41
N ALA A 166 -7.20 -9.91 19.65
CA ALA A 166 -6.02 -10.01 18.79
C ALA A 166 -4.73 -10.19 19.60
N VAL A 167 -4.55 -9.40 20.66
CA VAL A 167 -3.41 -9.52 21.59
C VAL A 167 -3.37 -10.94 22.19
N ASP A 168 -4.50 -11.44 22.65
CA ASP A 168 -4.62 -12.78 23.23
C ASP A 168 -4.29 -13.89 22.23
N GLN A 169 -4.73 -13.76 20.98
CA GLN A 169 -4.36 -14.71 19.92
C GLN A 169 -2.87 -14.72 19.63
N LEU A 170 -2.24 -13.55 19.55
CA LEU A 170 -0.80 -13.42 19.35
C LEU A 170 -0.02 -14.02 20.53
N LYS A 171 -0.44 -13.72 21.76
CA LYS A 171 0.13 -14.28 22.99
C LYS A 171 0.07 -15.81 23.00
N ARG A 172 -1.11 -16.38 22.75
CA ARG A 172 -1.30 -17.85 22.72
C ARG A 172 -0.47 -18.52 21.65
N ARG A 173 -0.38 -17.93 20.45
CA ARG A 173 0.39 -18.50 19.35
C ARG A 173 1.89 -18.57 19.65
N VAL A 174 2.43 -17.55 20.29
CA VAL A 174 3.85 -17.53 20.72
C VAL A 174 4.06 -18.40 21.97
N GLY A 175 3.00 -18.65 22.75
CA GLY A 175 3.08 -19.35 24.03
C GLY A 175 3.72 -18.50 25.12
N ALA A 176 3.51 -17.18 25.07
CA ALA A 176 4.05 -16.24 26.05
C ALA A 176 3.18 -16.15 27.30
N GLU A 177 3.82 -15.96 28.46
CA GLU A 177 3.15 -15.79 29.76
C GLU A 177 2.74 -14.33 29.99
N ARG A 178 3.58 -13.41 29.51
CA ARG A 178 3.43 -11.97 29.67
C ARG A 178 3.43 -11.27 28.32
N VAL A 179 2.77 -10.12 28.26
CA VAL A 179 2.79 -9.22 27.12
C VAL A 179 3.29 -7.85 27.54
N VAL A 180 4.06 -7.20 26.67
CA VAL A 180 4.40 -5.78 26.74
C VAL A 180 3.71 -5.12 25.55
N LEU A 181 2.93 -4.08 25.81
CA LEU A 181 2.23 -3.33 24.76
C LEU A 181 2.96 -2.01 24.53
N ILE A 182 3.26 -1.71 23.26
CA ILE A 182 3.87 -0.45 22.84
C ILE A 182 2.91 0.19 21.82
N GLY A 183 2.16 1.20 22.24
CA GLY A 183 1.22 1.91 21.38
C GLY A 183 1.82 3.16 20.77
N TYR A 184 1.69 3.34 19.46
CA TYR A 184 2.05 4.60 18.79
C TYR A 184 0.86 5.55 18.72
N SER A 185 1.00 6.78 19.24
CA SER A 185 -0.05 7.81 19.16
C SER A 185 -1.40 7.28 19.69
N GLY A 186 -2.47 7.28 18.88
CA GLY A 186 -3.77 6.72 19.25
C GLY A 186 -3.76 5.22 19.61
N GLY A 187 -2.72 4.47 19.24
CA GLY A 187 -2.54 3.07 19.63
C GLY A 187 -2.13 2.88 21.08
N GLY A 188 -1.72 3.95 21.78
CA GLY A 188 -1.52 3.96 23.24
C GLY A 188 -2.74 4.45 24.02
N GLY A 189 -3.89 4.56 23.34
CA GLY A 189 -5.15 4.93 23.97
C GLY A 189 -5.67 3.87 24.95
N PRO A 190 -6.80 4.17 25.63
CA PRO A 190 -7.38 3.32 26.67
C PRO A 190 -7.86 1.95 26.13
#